data_AF-A0A944C4Z0-F1
#
_entry.id   AF-A0A944C4Z0-F1
#
_cell.length_a   1.000
_cell.length_b   1.000
_cell.length_c   1.000
_cell.angle_alpha   90.00
_cell.angle_beta   90.00
_cell.angle_gamma   90.00
#
_symmetry.space_group_name_H-M   'P 1'
#
loop_
_entity.id
_entity.type
_entity.pdbx_description
1 polymer ?
#
loop_
_entity_poly.entity_id
_entity_poly.type
_entity_poly.pdbx_seq_one_letter_code
_entity_poly.pdbx_strand_id
1 'polypeptide(L)'
;PKFRKSEEELETEFDKWLYAIKNLATLMERPAVLQEAVFQRLFEQAEIAQFNREELKSYLESQKDFWDLFAVTETAEKKGRAEGMAEGIAKGMAKGMAKGRAEGEVLAQKRLFRNMYCNGFSVEQIAQMTSTSLEEVEESINDAT
;
A
#
# COMPACT_ATOMS: atom_id res chain seq x y z
N PRO A 1 -5.86 -52.63 -24.51
CA PRO A 1 -4.70 -53.36 -23.90
C PRO A 1 -4.48 -52.89 -22.46
N LYS A 2 -4.20 -53.79 -21.51
CA LYS A 2 -3.91 -53.40 -20.12
C LYS A 2 -2.49 -52.81 -20.06
N PHE A 3 -2.35 -51.58 -19.60
CA PHE A 3 -1.06 -50.92 -19.40
C PHE A 3 -0.23 -51.68 -18.34
N ARG A 4 1.01 -52.07 -18.68
CA ARG A 4 1.87 -52.91 -17.83
C ARG A 4 3.30 -52.37 -17.66
N LYS A 5 3.61 -51.20 -18.22
CA LYS A 5 4.95 -50.60 -18.16
C LYS A 5 5.30 -50.20 -16.72
N SER A 6 6.57 -50.40 -16.33
CA SER A 6 7.15 -49.94 -15.06
C SER A 6 7.71 -48.52 -15.18
N GLU A 7 8.19 -47.92 -14.08
CA GLU A 7 8.72 -46.55 -14.03
C GLU A 7 9.90 -46.32 -15.00
N GLU A 8 10.72 -47.35 -15.19
CA GLU A 8 11.90 -47.33 -16.06
C GLU A 8 11.53 -47.42 -17.55
N GLU A 9 10.32 -47.90 -17.86
CA GLU A 9 9.82 -48.13 -19.22
C GLU A 9 8.92 -46.98 -19.73
N LEU A 10 8.85 -45.87 -18.99
CA LEU A 10 8.03 -44.70 -19.33
C LEU A 10 8.74 -43.78 -20.34
N GLU A 11 8.63 -44.13 -21.61
CA GLU A 11 9.28 -43.39 -22.71
C GLU A 11 8.48 -42.16 -23.18
N THR A 12 7.14 -42.20 -23.12
CA THR A 12 6.27 -41.15 -23.69
C THR A 12 5.44 -40.42 -22.63
N GLU A 13 5.03 -39.17 -22.88
CA GLU A 13 4.09 -38.46 -21.99
C GLU A 13 2.79 -39.23 -21.79
N PHE A 14 2.31 -39.90 -22.84
CA PHE A 14 1.11 -40.73 -22.77
C PHE A 14 1.28 -41.92 -21.81
N ASP A 15 2.45 -42.58 -21.82
CA ASP A 15 2.77 -43.64 -20.85
C ASP A 15 2.82 -43.10 -19.42
N LYS A 16 3.40 -41.90 -19.22
CA LYS A 16 3.44 -41.22 -17.92
C LYS A 16 2.04 -40.93 -17.38
N TRP A 17 1.14 -40.42 -18.22
CA TRP A 17 -0.27 -40.19 -17.84
C TRP A 17 -1.00 -41.49 -17.47
N LEU A 18 -0.84 -42.55 -18.27
CA LEU A 18 -1.42 -43.85 -17.99
C LEU A 18 -0.88 -44.47 -16.70
N TYR A 19 0.43 -44.33 -16.45
CA TYR A 19 1.05 -44.79 -15.22
C TYR A 19 0.55 -44.01 -14.00
N ALA A 20 0.51 -42.68 -14.08
CA ALA A 20 0.04 -41.81 -13.01
C ALA A 20 -1.42 -42.12 -12.62
N ILE A 21 -2.33 -42.24 -13.59
CA ILE A 21 -3.74 -42.53 -13.34
C ILE A 21 -3.93 -43.96 -12.81
N LYS A 22 -3.22 -44.95 -13.37
CA LYS A 22 -3.35 -46.35 -12.95
C LYS A 22 -2.87 -46.56 -11.51
N ASN A 23 -1.77 -45.92 -11.12
CA ASN A 23 -1.12 -46.13 -9.83
C ASN A 23 -1.46 -45.03 -8.80
N LEU A 24 -2.34 -44.08 -9.13
CA LEU A 24 -2.67 -42.90 -8.30
C LEU A 24 -3.08 -43.26 -6.86
N ALA A 25 -3.80 -44.36 -6.69
CA ALA A 25 -4.28 -44.83 -5.39
C ALA A 25 -3.23 -45.58 -4.56
N THR A 26 -2.10 -45.95 -5.16
CA THR A 26 -1.04 -46.79 -4.56
C THR A 26 0.33 -46.12 -4.52
N LEU A 27 0.49 -44.97 -5.17
CA LEU A 27 1.73 -44.18 -5.15
C LEU A 27 1.87 -43.50 -3.79
N MET A 28 2.69 -44.07 -2.92
CA MET A 28 3.05 -43.48 -1.62
C MET A 28 4.06 -42.34 -1.77
N GLU A 29 4.90 -42.40 -2.81
CA GLU A 29 5.88 -41.36 -3.16
C GLU A 29 5.82 -41.06 -4.66
N ARG A 30 6.18 -39.82 -5.03
CA ARG A 30 6.13 -39.36 -6.41
C ARG A 30 7.41 -39.79 -7.15
N PRO A 31 7.32 -40.66 -8.18
CA PRO A 31 8.47 -41.07 -8.95
C PRO A 31 9.11 -39.88 -9.66
N ALA A 32 10.43 -39.88 -9.81
CA ALA A 32 11.18 -38.78 -10.45
C ALA A 32 10.65 -38.45 -11.86
N VAL A 33 10.18 -39.46 -12.58
CA VAL A 33 9.63 -39.35 -13.94
C VAL A 33 8.30 -38.57 -14.00
N LEU A 34 7.63 -38.37 -12.86
CA LEU A 34 6.34 -37.69 -12.72
C LEU A 34 6.43 -36.40 -11.89
N GLN A 35 7.63 -35.85 -11.70
CA GLN A 35 7.83 -34.58 -10.99
C GLN A 35 7.62 -33.35 -11.89
N GLU A 36 7.24 -33.54 -13.15
CA GLU A 36 6.96 -32.44 -14.08
C GLU A 36 5.76 -31.59 -13.63
N ALA A 37 5.78 -30.30 -13.95
CA ALA A 37 4.78 -29.32 -13.49
C ALA A 37 3.33 -29.68 -13.85
N VAL A 38 3.12 -30.40 -14.96
CA VAL A 38 1.79 -30.86 -15.41
C VAL A 38 1.18 -31.90 -14.47
N PHE A 39 2.01 -32.75 -13.84
CA PHE A 39 1.55 -33.78 -12.90
C PHE A 39 1.41 -33.26 -11.47
N GLN A 40 2.08 -32.15 -11.12
CA GLN A 40 2.01 -31.58 -9.79
C GLN A 40 0.57 -31.23 -9.37
N ARG A 41 -0.18 -30.56 -10.25
CA ARG A 41 -1.60 -30.25 -10.01
C ARG A 41 -2.46 -31.51 -9.88
N LEU A 42 -2.17 -32.56 -10.67
CA LEU A 42 -2.89 -33.83 -10.59
C LEU A 42 -2.71 -34.46 -9.20
N PHE A 43 -1.47 -34.55 -8.71
CA PHE A 43 -1.18 -35.13 -7.41
C PHE A 43 -1.73 -34.30 -6.25
N GLU A 44 -1.63 -32.96 -6.30
CA GLU A 44 -2.23 -32.08 -5.30
C GLU A 44 -3.76 -32.28 -5.19
N GLN A 45 -4.45 -32.38 -6.33
CA GLN A 45 -5.90 -32.62 -6.34
C GLN A 45 -6.26 -34.05 -5.88
N ALA A 46 -5.45 -35.04 -6.26
CA ALA A 46 -5.67 -36.44 -5.87
C ALA A 46 -5.43 -36.68 -4.37
N GLU A 47 -4.42 -36.03 -3.80
CA GLU A 47 -4.12 -36.08 -2.36
C GLU A 47 -5.28 -35.51 -1.54
N ILE A 48 -5.83 -34.35 -1.96
CA ILE A 48 -7.04 -33.77 -1.36
C ILE A 48 -8.27 -34.69 -1.56
N ALA A 49 -8.40 -35.35 -2.71
CA ALA A 49 -9.50 -36.27 -2.97
C ALA A 49 -9.42 -37.58 -2.15
N GLN A 50 -8.22 -37.95 -1.67
CA GLN A 50 -8.01 -39.09 -0.78
C GLN A 50 -8.25 -38.75 0.69
N PHE A 51 -8.36 -37.47 1.06
CA PHE A 51 -8.63 -37.09 2.43
C PHE A 51 -9.89 -37.76 2.96
N ASN A 52 -9.77 -38.32 4.16
CA ASN A 52 -10.95 -38.74 4.90
C ASN A 52 -11.74 -37.49 5.37
N ARG A 53 -12.95 -37.71 5.91
CA ARG A 53 -13.85 -36.61 6.27
C ARG A 53 -13.26 -35.65 7.31
N GLU A 54 -12.41 -36.15 8.21
CA GLU A 54 -11.76 -35.32 9.24
C GLU A 54 -10.61 -34.51 8.64
N GLU A 55 -9.75 -35.14 7.82
CA GLU A 55 -8.65 -34.46 7.12
C GLU A 55 -9.15 -33.36 6.18
N LEU A 56 -10.20 -33.63 5.41
CA LEU A 56 -10.83 -32.63 4.55
C LEU A 56 -11.39 -31.46 5.37
N LYS A 57 -11.99 -31.76 6.52
CA LYS A 57 -12.51 -30.72 7.42
C LYS A 57 -11.39 -29.85 7.96
N SER A 58 -10.31 -30.44 8.48
CA SER A 58 -9.15 -29.70 8.99
C SER A 58 -8.45 -28.87 7.90
N TYR A 59 -8.37 -29.39 6.68
CA TYR A 59 -7.86 -28.64 5.52
C TYR A 59 -8.72 -27.41 5.21
N LEU A 60 -10.04 -27.58 5.13
CA LEU A 60 -10.98 -26.48 4.88
C LEU A 60 -11.00 -25.44 6.00
N GLU A 61 -10.90 -25.89 7.26
CA GLU A 61 -10.76 -24.99 8.42
C GLU A 61 -9.47 -24.17 8.33
N SER A 62 -8.34 -24.80 8.01
CA SER A 62 -7.05 -24.10 7.85
C SER A 62 -7.11 -23.07 6.70
N GLN A 63 -7.75 -23.43 5.59
CA GLN A 63 -7.94 -22.52 4.46
C GLN A 63 -8.85 -21.35 4.85
N LYS A 64 -9.94 -21.61 5.59
CA LYS A 64 -10.83 -20.57 6.09
C LYS A 64 -10.09 -19.61 7.03
N ASP A 65 -9.30 -20.12 7.97
CA ASP A 65 -8.54 -19.31 8.91
C ASP A 65 -7.54 -18.38 8.19
N PHE A 66 -6.89 -18.89 7.14
CA PHE A 66 -6.04 -18.08 6.27
C PHE A 66 -6.83 -16.94 5.61
N TRP A 67 -8.00 -17.23 5.04
CA TRP A 67 -8.83 -16.21 4.39
C TRP A 67 -9.41 -15.19 5.37
N ASP A 68 -9.82 -15.62 6.56
CA ASP A 68 -10.29 -14.73 7.62
C ASP A 68 -9.16 -13.76 8.03
N LEU A 69 -7.95 -14.28 8.23
CA LEU A 69 -6.78 -13.45 8.53
C LEU A 69 -6.46 -12.48 7.39
N PHE A 70 -6.44 -12.96 6.15
CA PHE A 70 -6.19 -12.13 4.97
C PHE A 70 -7.21 -10.98 4.87
N ALA A 71 -8.50 -11.28 5.05
CA ALA A 71 -9.56 -10.28 4.99
C ALA A 71 -9.42 -9.22 6.09
N VAL A 72 -9.06 -9.63 7.31
CA VAL A 72 -8.80 -8.71 8.43
C VAL A 72 -7.61 -7.78 8.12
N THR A 73 -6.49 -8.35 7.67
CA THR A 73 -5.28 -7.58 7.34
C THR A 73 -5.52 -6.61 6.19
N GLU A 74 -6.08 -7.08 5.07
CA GLU A 74 -6.38 -6.25 3.90
C GLU A 74 -7.30 -5.08 4.26
N THR A 75 -8.34 -5.35 5.07
CA THR A 75 -9.27 -4.31 5.52
C THR A 75 -8.57 -3.30 6.44
N ALA A 76 -7.72 -3.76 7.36
CA ALA A 76 -6.98 -2.90 8.27
C ALA A 76 -5.99 -1.99 7.51
N GLU A 77 -5.23 -2.54 6.56
CA GLU A 77 -4.31 -1.77 5.73
C GLU A 77 -5.03 -0.74 4.88
N LYS A 78 -6.15 -1.12 4.25
CA LYS A 78 -6.95 -0.20 3.43
C LYS A 78 -7.51 0.95 4.25
N LYS A 79 -8.04 0.67 5.45
CA LYS A 79 -8.53 1.71 6.37
C LYS A 79 -7.40 2.60 6.85
N GLY A 80 -6.29 2.03 7.32
CA GLY A 80 -5.13 2.78 7.79
C GLY A 80 -4.54 3.70 6.71
N ARG A 81 -4.46 3.24 5.45
CA ARG A 81 -4.02 4.08 4.33
C ARG A 81 -5.00 5.22 4.06
N ALA A 82 -6.31 4.95 4.05
CA ALA A 82 -7.32 5.96 3.81
C ALA A 82 -7.34 7.04 4.92
N GLU A 83 -7.32 6.61 6.18
CA GLU A 83 -7.28 7.50 7.35
C GLU A 83 -5.99 8.33 7.37
N GLY A 84 -4.84 7.69 7.16
CA GLY A 84 -3.55 8.38 7.11
C GLY A 84 -3.45 9.41 5.99
N MET A 85 -4.02 9.12 4.81
CA MET A 85 -4.08 10.08 3.71
C MET A 85 -5.01 11.25 4.05
N ALA A 86 -6.20 10.99 4.58
CA ALA A 86 -7.15 12.02 4.97
C ALA A 86 -6.57 12.95 6.06
N GLU A 87 -5.96 12.38 7.10
CA GLU A 87 -5.31 13.13 8.17
C GLU A 87 -4.11 13.93 7.65
N GLY A 88 -3.30 13.34 6.77
CA GLY A 88 -2.17 14.00 6.12
C GLY A 88 -2.60 15.23 5.32
N ILE A 89 -3.66 15.10 4.51
CA ILE A 89 -4.24 16.21 3.73
C ILE A 89 -4.79 17.29 4.67
N ALA A 90 -5.56 16.92 5.69
CA ALA A 90 -6.15 17.86 6.63
C ALA A 90 -5.07 18.66 7.38
N LYS A 91 -4.04 17.98 7.91
CA LYS A 91 -2.91 18.63 8.58
C LYS A 91 -2.11 19.51 7.63
N GLY A 92 -1.87 19.04 6.41
CA GLY A 92 -1.16 19.79 5.37
C GLY A 92 -1.89 21.07 4.99
N MET A 93 -3.19 20.99 4.75
CA MET A 93 -4.04 22.12 4.38
C MET A 93 -4.14 23.14 5.53
N ALA A 94 -4.34 22.68 6.77
CA ALA A 94 -4.39 23.56 7.93
C ALA A 94 -3.07 24.32 8.14
N LYS A 95 -1.93 23.63 8.06
CA LYS A 95 -0.60 24.26 8.14
C LYS A 95 -0.36 25.24 7.00
N GLY A 96 -0.73 24.85 5.77
CA GLY A 96 -0.58 25.69 4.59
C GLY A 96 -1.42 26.97 4.69
N MET A 97 -2.68 26.87 5.11
CA MET A 97 -3.56 28.03 5.31
C MET A 97 -3.05 28.94 6.42
N ALA A 98 -2.60 28.39 7.55
CA ALA A 98 -2.06 29.19 8.65
C ALA A 98 -0.80 29.95 8.22
N LYS A 99 0.14 29.27 7.55
CA LYS A 99 1.37 29.88 7.04
C LYS A 99 1.06 30.95 5.99
N GLY A 100 0.21 30.65 5.01
CA GLY A 100 -0.17 31.60 3.96
C GLY A 100 -0.91 32.83 4.51
N ARG A 101 -1.72 32.65 5.57
CA ARG A 101 -2.36 33.78 6.24
C ARG A 101 -1.35 34.67 6.96
N ALA A 102 -0.44 34.09 7.73
CA ALA A 102 0.60 34.84 8.42
C ALA A 102 1.51 35.61 7.45
N GLU A 103 1.97 34.94 6.38
CA GLU A 103 2.77 35.58 5.32
C GLU A 103 1.99 36.69 4.61
N GLY A 104 0.69 36.46 4.36
CA GLY A 104 -0.20 37.45 3.75
C GLY A 104 -0.43 38.68 4.63
N GLU A 105 -0.58 38.50 5.94
CA GLU A 105 -0.74 39.59 6.92
C GLU A 105 0.55 40.43 6.99
N VAL A 106 1.72 39.80 7.05
CA VAL A 106 3.03 40.51 7.00
C VAL A 106 3.19 41.27 5.69
N LEU A 107 2.88 40.65 4.54
CA LEU A 107 2.99 41.31 3.24
C LEU A 107 2.01 42.49 3.10
N ALA A 108 0.79 42.34 3.62
CA ALA A 108 -0.20 43.42 3.64
C ALA A 108 0.27 44.59 4.53
N GLN A 109 0.87 44.29 5.68
CA GLN A 109 1.45 45.29 6.57
C GLN A 109 2.62 46.04 5.91
N LYS A 110 3.56 45.33 5.26
CA LYS A 110 4.64 45.96 4.48
C LYS A 110 4.10 46.87 3.38
N ARG A 111 3.07 46.42 2.65
CA ARG A 111 2.40 47.23 1.61
C ARG A 111 1.74 48.48 2.19
N LEU A 112 1.13 48.38 3.37
CA LEU A 112 0.51 49.50 4.06
C LEU A 112 1.56 50.56 4.43
N PHE A 113 2.68 50.17 5.03
CA PHE A 113 3.77 51.08 5.37
C PHE A 113 4.31 51.79 4.13
N ARG A 114 4.56 51.06 3.04
CA ARG A 114 5.03 51.64 1.77
C ARG A 114 4.04 52.66 1.21
N ASN A 115 2.75 52.32 1.21
CA ASN A 115 1.73 53.24 0.73
C ASN A 115 1.68 54.52 1.58
N MET A 116 1.75 54.41 2.91
CA MET A 116 1.79 55.60 3.77
C MET A 116 3.05 56.43 3.49
N TYR A 117 4.21 55.80 3.37
CA TYR A 117 5.46 56.50 3.06
C TYR A 117 5.41 57.24 1.72
N CYS A 118 4.91 56.57 0.67
CA CYS A 118 4.72 57.20 -0.66
C CYS A 118 3.70 58.33 -0.66
N ASN A 119 2.77 58.37 0.30
CA ASN A 119 1.82 59.47 0.49
C ASN A 119 2.38 60.61 1.37
N GLY A 120 3.67 60.56 1.73
CA GLY A 120 4.37 61.66 2.41
C GLY A 120 4.37 61.59 3.93
N PHE A 121 3.93 60.48 4.54
CA PHE A 121 4.08 60.26 5.98
C PHE A 121 5.53 59.90 6.34
N SER A 122 6.06 60.45 7.43
CA SER A 122 7.39 60.08 7.93
C SER A 122 7.37 58.71 8.59
N VAL A 123 8.54 58.07 8.69
CA VAL A 123 8.70 56.75 9.35
C VAL A 123 8.18 56.80 10.79
N GLU A 124 8.42 57.90 11.50
CA GLU A 124 7.97 58.09 12.88
C GLU A 124 6.45 58.21 12.99
N GLN A 125 5.82 58.92 12.04
CA GLN A 125 4.37 59.04 11.98
C GLN A 125 3.71 57.68 11.67
N ILE A 126 4.29 56.90 10.76
CA ILE A 126 3.80 55.57 10.40
C ILE A 126 3.88 54.65 11.61
N ALA A 127 5.05 54.54 12.25
CA ALA A 127 5.25 53.74 13.46
C ALA A 127 4.26 54.10 14.57
N GLN A 128 4.02 55.40 14.78
CA GLN A 128 3.03 55.87 15.75
C GLN A 128 1.59 55.49 15.36
N MET A 129 1.21 55.63 14.09
CA MET A 129 -0.15 55.33 13.60
C MET A 129 -0.47 53.84 13.59
N THR A 130 0.52 52.99 13.31
CA THR A 130 0.35 51.53 13.24
C THR A 130 0.74 50.81 14.53
N SER A 131 1.21 51.54 15.54
CA SER A 131 1.67 51.00 16.83
C SER A 131 2.76 49.92 16.67
N THR A 132 3.67 50.14 15.71
CA THR A 132 4.79 49.24 15.41
C THR A 132 6.12 49.94 15.67
N SER A 133 7.22 49.19 15.71
CA SER A 133 8.53 49.79 15.97
C SER A 133 9.03 50.58 14.75
N LEU A 134 9.87 51.60 14.99
CA LEU A 134 10.53 52.34 13.91
C LEU A 134 11.36 51.42 13.03
N GLU A 135 12.10 50.50 13.65
CA GLU A 135 12.97 49.53 13.00
C GLU A 135 12.18 48.62 12.04
N GLU A 136 11.01 48.10 12.45
CA GLU A 136 10.14 47.28 11.60
C GLU A 136 9.60 48.05 10.38
N VAL A 137 9.31 49.35 10.55
CA VAL A 137 8.83 50.20 9.46
C VAL A 137 9.96 50.52 8.48
N GLU A 138 11.16 50.84 8.98
CA GLU A 138 12.35 51.08 8.16
C GLU A 138 12.77 49.84 7.37
N GLU A 139 12.85 48.68 8.03
CA GLU A 139 13.18 47.39 7.40
C GLU A 139 12.18 47.08 6.26
N SER A 140 10.90 47.26 6.52
CA SER A 140 9.83 47.01 5.54
C SER A 140 9.87 47.92 4.31
N ILE A 141 10.38 49.14 4.45
CA ILE A 141 10.54 50.10 3.35
C ILE A 141 11.83 49.80 2.55
N ASN A 142 12.91 49.43 3.24
CA ASN A 142 14.23 49.19 2.64
C ASN A 142 14.36 47.84 1.90
N ASP A 143 13.63 46.80 2.33
CA ASP A 143 13.62 45.45 1.73
C ASP A 143 13.19 45.39 0.24
N ALA A 144 12.71 46.49 -0.34
CA ALA A 144 12.16 46.57 -1.70
C ALA A 144 12.93 47.51 -2.65
N THR A 145 14.14 47.91 -2.26
CA THR A 145 15.11 48.69 -3.05
C THR A 145 16.30 47.83 -3.44
#